data_AF-A0A8C5NUY3-F1
#
_entry.id   AF-A0A8C5NUY3-F1
#
_cell.length_a   1.000
_cell.length_b   1.000
_cell.length_c   1.000
_cell.angle_alpha   90.00
_cell.angle_beta   90.00
_cell.angle_gamma   90.00
#
_symmetry.space_group_name_H-M   'P 1'
#
loop_
_entity.id
_entity.type
_entity.pdbx_description
1 polymer ?
#
loop_
_entity_poly.entity_id
_entity_poly.type
_entity_poly.pdbx_seq_one_letter_code
_entity_poly.pdbx_strand_id
1 'polypeptide(L)'
;MQPTIFQNKKRVLLGDTGKEKLPRYYKNIRLGTYTDKKCPFTSNVSIQGRILSAVVTKTNMQRTIVTRQDYLHYIRKYNRFEKRHKNMSVSLSPCFRHVQTGDLVTVGECWLLSKTVRLNVLQVTTQQFQKF
;
A
#
# COMPACT_ATOMS: atom_id res chain seq x y z
N MET A 1 -16.76 2.08 8.71
CA MET A 1 -16.51 2.00 10.17
C MET A 1 -15.38 1.02 10.45
N GLN A 2 -14.46 1.33 11.36
CA GLN A 2 -13.41 0.40 11.80
C GLN A 2 -14.01 -0.59 12.80
N PRO A 3 -13.82 -1.91 12.64
CA PRO A 3 -14.45 -2.91 13.50
C PRO A 3 -13.92 -2.86 14.94
N THR A 4 -12.66 -2.45 15.12
CA THR A 4 -11.99 -2.42 16.44
C THR A 4 -12.43 -1.23 17.32
N ILE A 5 -13.15 -0.25 16.77
CA ILE A 5 -13.52 0.97 17.51
C ILE A 5 -15.02 1.04 17.71
N PHE A 6 -15.41 1.10 18.98
CA PHE A 6 -16.77 1.37 19.37
C PHE A 6 -17.09 2.85 19.16
N GLN A 7 -18.02 3.14 18.25
CA GLN A 7 -18.33 4.51 17.85
C GLN A 7 -19.33 5.20 18.79
N ASN A 8 -20.20 4.41 19.42
CA ASN A 8 -21.31 4.93 20.20
C ASN A 8 -20.98 4.99 21.70
N LYS A 9 -19.77 5.45 22.05
CA LYS A 9 -19.39 5.67 23.45
C LYS A 9 -20.30 6.76 24.02
N LYS A 10 -21.13 6.41 25.02
CA LYS A 10 -22.00 7.37 25.70
C LYS A 10 -21.13 8.47 26.32
N ARG A 11 -21.46 9.73 26.05
CA ARG A 11 -20.78 10.88 26.67
C ARG A 11 -21.26 11.00 28.11
N VAL A 12 -20.31 11.12 29.04
CA VAL A 12 -20.62 11.49 30.43
C VAL A 12 -20.88 13.00 30.44
N LEU A 13 -21.92 13.44 31.14
CA LEU A 13 -22.44 14.82 31.11
C LEU A 13 -21.43 15.89 31.59
N LEU A 14 -20.31 15.49 32.23
CA LEU A 14 -19.30 16.37 32.81
C LEU A 14 -18.07 16.65 31.92
N GLY A 15 -17.97 16.06 30.72
CA GLY A 15 -16.82 16.22 29.83
C GLY A 15 -17.03 17.32 28.77
N ASP A 16 -15.93 17.98 28.38
CA ASP A 16 -15.89 19.08 27.39
C ASP A 16 -16.86 18.91 26.21
N THR A 17 -17.59 19.98 25.88
CA THR A 17 -18.64 20.06 24.85
C THR A 17 -18.14 19.86 23.40
N GLY A 18 -16.86 19.57 23.22
CA GLY A 18 -16.25 19.26 21.93
C GLY A 18 -16.78 17.94 21.34
N LYS A 19 -16.95 17.88 20.02
CA LYS A 19 -17.05 16.58 19.33
C LYS A 19 -15.66 15.94 19.32
N GLU A 20 -15.33 15.17 20.37
CA GLU A 20 -14.13 14.33 20.34
C GLU A 20 -14.16 13.46 19.08
N LYS A 21 -13.12 13.56 18.25
CA LYS A 21 -12.96 12.69 17.09
C LYS A 21 -12.79 11.27 17.62
N LEU A 22 -13.53 10.32 17.05
CA LEU A 22 -13.42 8.91 17.43
C LEU A 22 -11.94 8.47 17.40
N PRO A 23 -11.45 7.75 18.43
CA PRO A 23 -10.09 7.21 18.42
C PRO A 23 -9.92 6.30 17.20
N ARG A 24 -8.70 6.21 16.66
CA ARG A 24 -8.40 5.44 15.44
C ARG A 24 -7.45 4.30 15.74
N TYR A 25 -7.75 3.11 15.23
CA TYR A 25 -6.91 1.94 15.36
C TYR A 25 -5.83 1.95 14.27
N TYR A 26 -4.59 1.77 14.69
CA TYR A 26 -3.43 1.59 13.84
C TYR A 26 -2.46 0.62 14.53
N LYS A 27 -1.70 -0.15 13.73
CA LYS A 27 -0.70 -1.08 14.27
C LYS A 27 0.61 -0.36 14.55
N ASN A 28 1.28 0.15 13.52
CA ASN A 28 2.67 0.61 13.67
C ASN A 28 2.93 2.05 13.22
N ILE A 29 2.38 2.57 12.10
CA ILE A 29 2.68 3.94 11.62
C ILE A 29 1.66 4.41 10.55
N ARG A 30 1.47 5.74 10.50
CA ARG A 30 0.61 6.60 9.63
C ARG A 30 -0.81 6.89 10.13
N LEU A 31 -0.93 8.08 10.72
CA LEU A 31 -2.18 8.77 11.06
C LEU A 31 -2.75 9.43 9.79
N GLY A 32 -3.93 9.00 9.37
CA GLY A 32 -4.66 9.63 8.27
C GLY A 32 -6.16 9.33 8.39
N THR A 33 -7.02 10.18 7.85
CA THR A 33 -8.48 10.02 7.93
C THR A 33 -9.03 9.27 6.72
N TYR A 34 -8.93 7.93 6.70
CA TYR A 34 -9.52 7.09 5.66
C TYR A 34 -10.07 5.77 6.22
N THR A 35 -10.97 5.08 5.52
CA THR A 35 -11.45 3.75 5.93
C THR A 35 -11.11 2.74 4.85
N ASP A 36 -10.21 1.80 5.15
CA ASP A 36 -9.81 0.75 4.20
C ASP A 36 -9.50 -0.55 4.92
N LYS A 37 -10.18 -1.64 4.54
CA LYS A 37 -9.99 -2.98 5.10
C LYS A 37 -8.75 -3.67 4.54
N LYS A 38 -8.22 -3.21 3.40
CA LYS A 38 -7.04 -3.78 2.76
C LYS A 38 -5.74 -3.12 3.21
N CYS A 39 -5.80 -2.09 4.06
CA CYS A 39 -4.62 -1.33 4.49
C CYS A 39 -3.71 -2.12 5.44
N PRO A 40 -2.38 -2.22 5.19
CA PRO A 40 -1.49 -2.96 6.07
C PRO A 40 -1.28 -2.30 7.44
N PHE A 41 -1.62 -1.01 7.58
CA PHE A 41 -1.38 -0.22 8.80
C PHE A 41 -2.60 -0.11 9.71
N THR A 42 -3.80 0.03 9.13
CA THR A 42 -5.03 0.38 9.87
C THR A 42 -6.08 -0.73 9.85
N SER A 43 -5.80 -1.84 9.17
CA SER A 43 -6.67 -3.02 9.15
C SER A 43 -5.94 -4.28 9.62
N ASN A 44 -6.66 -5.42 9.58
CA ASN A 44 -6.11 -6.71 9.96
C ASN A 44 -5.47 -7.47 8.78
N VAL A 45 -4.71 -6.78 7.91
CA VAL A 45 -3.88 -7.44 6.90
C VAL A 45 -2.49 -7.68 7.48
N SER A 46 -1.99 -8.90 7.38
CA SER A 46 -0.62 -9.26 7.70
C SER A 46 0.23 -9.29 6.44
N ILE A 47 1.44 -8.75 6.54
CA ILE A 47 2.46 -8.87 5.50
C ILE A 47 3.28 -10.11 5.84
N GLN A 48 3.36 -11.06 4.92
CA GLN A 48 4.07 -12.32 5.10
C GLN A 48 4.67 -12.77 3.76
N GLY A 49 5.92 -13.23 3.80
CA GLY A 49 6.61 -13.70 2.61
C GLY A 49 7.55 -12.65 2.05
N ARG A 50 7.48 -12.43 0.74
CA ARG A 50 8.48 -11.65 0.00
C ARG A 50 8.19 -10.15 0.06
N ILE A 51 9.25 -9.36 0.14
CA ILE A 51 9.22 -7.90 -0.08
C ILE A 51 9.94 -7.61 -1.38
N LEU A 52 9.26 -6.89 -2.28
CA LEU A 52 9.71 -6.60 -3.63
C LEU A 52 9.72 -5.10 -3.86
N SER A 53 10.71 -4.62 -4.60
CA SER A 53 10.74 -3.25 -5.10
C SER A 53 10.36 -3.25 -6.58
N ALA A 54 9.45 -2.36 -6.98
CA ALA A 54 8.94 -2.28 -8.33
C ALA A 54 8.58 -0.83 -8.70
N VAL A 55 8.54 -0.53 -9.99
CA VAL A 55 8.20 0.81 -10.50
C VAL A 55 6.72 0.89 -10.82
N VAL A 56 6.07 2.00 -10.48
CA VAL A 56 4.64 2.22 -10.81
C VAL A 56 4.49 2.48 -12.30
N THR A 57 3.62 1.71 -12.96
CA THR A 57 3.32 1.87 -14.40
C THR A 57 1.95 2.49 -14.65
N LYS A 58 0.92 2.10 -13.88
CA LYS A 58 -0.45 2.62 -14.06
C LYS A 58 -1.12 2.86 -12.72
N THR A 59 -1.85 3.96 -12.60
CA THR A 59 -2.60 4.39 -11.40
C THR A 59 -4.10 4.58 -11.67
N ASN A 60 -4.61 4.00 -12.76
CA ASN A 60 -5.98 4.28 -13.23
C ASN A 60 -7.09 3.65 -12.37
N MET A 61 -6.80 2.61 -11.60
CA MET A 61 -7.80 1.91 -10.79
C MET A 61 -7.88 2.50 -9.38
N GLN A 62 -9.09 2.49 -8.81
CA GLN A 62 -9.26 2.90 -7.42
C GLN A 62 -8.53 1.95 -6.47
N ARG A 63 -7.66 2.50 -5.61
CA ARG A 63 -6.94 1.78 -4.54
C ARG A 63 -6.11 0.57 -5.02
N THR A 64 -5.80 0.50 -6.31
CA THR A 64 -4.96 -0.54 -6.90
C THR A 64 -4.08 0.08 -7.96
N ILE A 65 -2.80 -0.25 -7.94
CA ILE A 65 -1.83 0.20 -8.94
C ILE A 65 -1.27 -1.00 -9.69
N VAL A 66 -0.83 -0.77 -10.91
CA VAL A 66 -0.03 -1.75 -11.66
C VAL A 66 1.41 -1.35 -11.52
N THR A 67 2.20 -2.22 -10.90
CA THR A 67 3.65 -2.09 -10.80
C THR A 67 4.32 -3.02 -11.80
N ARG A 68 5.50 -2.62 -12.25
CA ARG A 68 6.34 -3.39 -13.15
C ARG A 68 7.65 -3.74 -12.45
N GLN A 69 7.99 -5.01 -12.52
CA GLN A 69 9.27 -5.54 -12.06
C GLN A 69 10.05 -6.01 -13.28
N ASP A 70 11.10 -5.27 -13.61
CA ASP A 70 12.07 -5.67 -14.62
C ASP A 70 13.13 -6.57 -13.97
N TYR A 71 13.50 -7.65 -14.64
CA TYR A 71 14.53 -8.59 -14.20
C TYR A 71 15.31 -9.15 -15.39
N LEU A 72 16.53 -9.56 -15.13
CA LEU A 72 17.40 -10.19 -16.14
C LEU A 72 17.26 -11.71 -16.03
N HIS A 73 16.95 -12.35 -17.16
CA HIS A 73 16.92 -13.79 -17.28
C HIS A 73 18.19 -14.27 -17.98
N TYR A 74 18.98 -15.12 -17.32
CA TYR A 74 20.21 -15.66 -17.88
C TYR A 74 19.93 -16.81 -18.86
N ILE A 75 20.46 -16.73 -20.08
CA ILE A 75 20.36 -17.77 -21.10
C ILE A 75 21.68 -18.54 -21.17
N ARG A 76 21.71 -19.73 -20.56
CA ARG A 76 22.91 -20.58 -20.46
C ARG A 76 23.52 -20.96 -21.81
N LYS A 77 22.70 -21.17 -22.86
CA LYS A 77 23.22 -21.53 -24.19
C LYS A 77 24.11 -20.46 -24.81
N TYR A 78 23.81 -19.19 -24.56
CA TYR A 78 24.48 -18.05 -25.18
C TYR A 78 25.34 -17.25 -24.20
N ASN A 79 25.42 -17.66 -22.93
CA ASN A 79 26.10 -16.95 -21.84
C ASN A 79 25.73 -15.45 -21.77
N ARG A 80 24.47 -15.10 -22.06
CA ARG A 80 23.96 -13.72 -22.11
C ARG A 80 22.68 -13.58 -21.29
N PHE A 81 22.39 -12.36 -20.86
CA PHE A 81 21.14 -12.02 -20.17
C PHE A 81 20.10 -11.42 -21.14
N GLU A 82 18.85 -11.82 -20.97
CA GLU A 82 17.68 -11.23 -21.62
C GLU A 82 16.91 -10.36 -20.62
N LYS A 83 16.46 -9.17 -21.04
CA LYS A 83 15.60 -8.31 -20.22
C LYS A 83 14.16 -8.81 -20.29
N ARG A 84 13.57 -9.14 -19.13
CA ARG A 84 12.15 -9.51 -19.00
C ARG A 84 11.45 -8.61 -17.99
N HIS A 85 10.13 -8.59 -18.06
CA HIS A 85 9.31 -7.84 -17.12
C HIS A 85 8.09 -8.63 -16.68
N LYS A 86 7.61 -8.33 -15.48
CA LYS A 86 6.33 -8.81 -14.95
C LYS A 86 5.52 -7.63 -14.45
N ASN A 87 4.26 -7.56 -14.88
CA ASN A 87 3.31 -6.59 -14.37
C ASN A 87 2.50 -7.22 -13.25
N MET A 88 2.38 -6.52 -12.13
CA MET A 88 1.71 -7.00 -10.93
C MET A 88 0.70 -5.97 -10.44
N SER A 89 -0.51 -6.43 -10.14
CA SER A 89 -1.54 -5.62 -9.49
C SER A 89 -1.31 -5.57 -7.99
N VAL A 90 -1.16 -4.37 -7.44
CA VAL A 90 -0.81 -4.14 -6.04
C VAL A 90 -1.88 -3.27 -5.40
N SER A 91 -2.34 -3.65 -4.21
CA SER A 91 -3.26 -2.84 -3.41
C SER A 91 -2.55 -1.56 -2.97
N LEU A 92 -3.12 -0.41 -3.31
CA LEU A 92 -2.66 0.88 -2.83
C LEU A 92 -3.60 1.37 -1.74
N SER A 93 -3.07 1.44 -0.52
CA SER A 93 -3.82 2.00 0.60
C SER A 93 -3.91 3.53 0.48
N PRO A 94 -5.04 4.16 0.87
CA PRO A 94 -5.18 5.62 0.88
C PRO A 94 -4.20 6.37 1.79
N CYS A 95 -3.42 5.63 2.58
CA CYS A 95 -2.23 6.12 3.29
C CYS A 95 -1.19 6.78 2.38
N PHE A 96 -1.16 6.42 1.10
CA PHE A 96 -0.28 6.99 0.09
C PHE A 96 -1.13 7.81 -0.88
N ARG A 97 -1.19 9.13 -0.65
CA ARG A 97 -2.03 10.04 -1.45
C ARG A 97 -1.35 10.54 -2.73
N HIS A 98 -0.03 10.65 -2.70
CA HIS A 98 0.77 11.19 -3.81
C HIS A 98 1.64 10.06 -4.38
N VAL A 99 1.05 9.24 -5.25
CA VAL A 99 1.78 8.22 -6.01
C VAL A 99 1.59 8.54 -7.48
N GLN A 100 2.70 8.74 -8.18
CA GLN A 100 2.74 9.03 -9.59
C GLN A 100 3.32 7.83 -10.37
N THR A 101 3.07 7.83 -11.66
CA THR A 101 3.71 6.87 -12.57
C THR A 101 5.22 7.12 -12.59
N GLY A 102 6.03 6.07 -12.46
CA GLY A 102 7.49 6.17 -12.40
C GLY A 102 8.07 6.14 -10.98
N ASP A 103 7.26 6.26 -9.93
CA ASP A 103 7.74 6.13 -8.55
C ASP A 103 8.25 4.72 -8.26
N LEU A 104 9.27 4.62 -7.40
CA LEU A 104 9.76 3.35 -6.88
C LEU A 104 8.93 2.97 -5.64
N VAL A 105 8.36 1.77 -5.64
CA VAL A 105 7.48 1.31 -4.57
C VAL A 105 8.00 0.02 -3.98
N THR A 106 8.00 -0.05 -2.65
CA THR A 106 8.25 -1.27 -1.90
C THR A 106 6.93 -1.92 -1.55
N VAL A 107 6.80 -3.17 -1.96
CA VAL A 107 5.58 -3.95 -1.95
C VAL A 107 5.80 -5.21 -1.14
N GLY A 108 4.87 -5.53 -0.24
CA GLY A 108 4.90 -6.73 0.57
C GLY A 108 3.86 -7.75 0.12
N GLU A 109 4.24 -9.02 0.17
CA GLU A 109 3.31 -10.14 0.02
C GLU A 109 2.34 -10.24 1.20
N CYS A 110 1.10 -10.60 0.89
CA CYS A 110 0.03 -10.75 1.86
C CYS A 110 -0.96 -11.82 1.40
N TRP A 111 -1.90 -12.17 2.28
CA TRP A 111 -3.04 -12.99 1.92
C TRP A 111 -3.80 -12.42 0.72
N LEU A 112 -4.39 -13.30 -0.09
CA LEU A 112 -5.12 -12.92 -1.29
C LEU A 112 -6.22 -11.88 -0.96
N LEU A 113 -6.10 -10.66 -1.51
CA LEU A 113 -7.06 -9.57 -1.28
C LEU A 113 -8.14 -9.50 -2.36
N SER A 114 -7.83 -9.98 -3.57
CA SER A 114 -8.70 -10.02 -4.75
C SER A 114 -8.12 -11.03 -5.76
N LYS A 115 -8.81 -11.30 -6.88
CA LYS A 115 -8.35 -12.29 -7.89
C LYS A 115 -6.88 -12.11 -8.30
N THR A 116 -6.44 -10.87 -8.53
CA THR A 116 -5.08 -10.55 -8.97
C THR A 116 -4.20 -9.93 -7.89
N VAL A 117 -4.80 -9.40 -6.82
CA VAL A 117 -4.08 -8.60 -5.81
C VAL A 117 -3.67 -9.50 -4.64
N ARG A 118 -2.38 -9.82 -4.59
CA ARG A 118 -1.70 -10.58 -3.52
C ARG A 118 -0.66 -9.76 -2.77
N LEU A 119 -0.53 -8.50 -3.17
CA LEU A 119 0.57 -7.62 -2.83
C LEU A 119 0.01 -6.30 -2.33
N ASN A 120 0.70 -5.68 -1.36
CA ASN A 120 0.30 -4.41 -0.77
C ASN A 120 1.47 -3.42 -0.69
N VAL A 121 1.18 -2.15 -0.94
CA VAL A 121 2.20 -1.10 -0.85
C VAL A 121 2.58 -0.84 0.62
N LEU A 122 3.88 -0.89 0.91
CA LEU A 122 4.44 -0.61 2.24
C LEU A 122 5.14 0.75 2.30
N GLN A 123 5.84 1.11 1.23
CA GLN A 123 6.58 2.37 1.15
C GLN A 123 6.63 2.84 -0.30
N VAL A 124 6.57 4.15 -0.47
CA VAL A 124 6.75 4.82 -1.76
C VAL A 124 7.99 5.68 -1.64
N THR A 125 8.92 5.49 -2.56
CA THR A 125 10.12 6.29 -2.72
C THR A 125 9.93 7.13 -3.98
N THR A 126 9.66 8.41 -3.78
CA THR A 126 9.47 9.37 -4.87
C THR A 126 10.78 9.58 -5.60
N GLN A 127 10.77 9.48 -6.93
CA GLN A 127 11.92 9.89 -7.72
C GLN A 127 11.97 11.41 -7.75
N GLN A 128 12.89 12.01 -7.00
CA GLN A 128 13.16 13.44 -7.10
C GLN A 128 13.88 13.68 -8.43
N PHE A 129 13.16 14.16 -9.44
CA PHE A 129 13.82 14.90 -10.51
C PHE A 129 14.38 16.17 -9.85
N GLN A 130 15.69 16.20 -9.61
CA GLN A 130 16.41 17.43 -9.28
C GLN A 130 16.23 18.37 -10.47
N LYS A 131 15.23 19.24 -10.39
CA LYS A 131 15.13 20.40 -11.25
C LYS A 131 16.07 21.46 -10.65
N PHE A 132 17.13 21.76 -11.39
CA PHE A 132 17.83 23.04 -11.27
C PHE A 132 16.90 24.16 -11.73
#